data_AF-A0A7C3WEN4-F1
#
_entry.id   AF-A0A7C3WEN4-F1
#
_cell.length_a   1.000
_cell.length_b   1.000
_cell.length_c   1.000
_cell.angle_alpha   90.00
_cell.angle_beta   90.00
_cell.angle_gamma   90.00
#
_symmetry.space_group_name_H-M   'P 1'
#
loop_
_entity.id
_entity.type
_entity.pdbx_description
1 polymer ?
#
loop_
_entity_poly.entity_id
_entity_poly.type
_entity_poly.pdbx_seq_one_letter_code
_entity_poly.pdbx_strand_id
1 'polypeptide(L)'
;MVTSGNKADGARVSVPPRGRRSAGHGSEARAGPAQPTDEQARKINVCWGPAPAPVPLPIAKRARALTLIDVLVIITVLGVVTLFLLAVYTGARVKSTRIRCASNLQSIGTGYGSLYEEETNQTTTAMSPALPGSVSWATFLAGRFRLPTNVVIDPRTLVCPTDVRRPASSFDAVTASNVSYFISLDASPETPQWVLAGDRNLTIDGVLVRPGLLVPSSNIQLGWSKAMHRGLGNVVLADGSVQRALNLQGSRAGWVLADGSVQPAGSACVLSLGTST
;
A
#
# COMPACT_ATOMS: atom_id res chain seq x y z
N MET A 1 -11.19 59.97 -47.13
CA MET A 1 -10.75 60.85 -46.02
C MET A 1 -11.03 60.09 -44.73
N VAL A 2 -10.01 59.48 -44.13
CA VAL A 2 -9.28 60.01 -42.94
C VAL A 2 -10.19 59.98 -41.71
N THR A 3 -9.89 59.42 -40.55
CA THR A 3 -8.88 58.52 -39.94
C THR A 3 -9.40 58.32 -38.50
N SER A 4 -9.15 57.19 -37.85
CA SER A 4 -8.52 57.17 -36.50
C SER A 4 -8.55 55.75 -35.94
N GLY A 5 -7.35 55.20 -35.72
CA GLY A 5 -7.15 53.93 -35.04
C GLY A 5 -7.06 54.14 -33.54
N ASN A 6 -7.51 53.14 -32.77
CA ASN A 6 -7.13 53.00 -31.38
C ASN A 6 -6.33 51.72 -31.20
N LYS A 7 -5.08 51.96 -30.79
CA LYS A 7 -3.96 51.07 -30.57
C LYS A 7 -4.05 50.56 -29.13
N ALA A 8 -4.25 49.25 -28.94
CA ALA A 8 -4.13 48.62 -27.64
C ALA A 8 -2.65 48.27 -27.41
N ASP A 9 -2.03 48.94 -26.44
CA ASP A 9 -0.64 48.69 -26.03
C ASP A 9 -0.55 47.35 -25.27
N GLY A 10 -0.04 46.32 -25.95
CA GLY A 10 0.36 45.07 -25.35
C GLY A 10 1.72 45.20 -24.68
N ALA A 11 1.74 45.24 -23.35
CA ALA A 11 2.97 45.14 -22.56
C ALA A 11 3.56 43.71 -22.70
N ARG A 12 4.57 43.57 -23.58
CA ARG A 12 5.40 42.36 -23.65
C ARG A 12 6.41 42.36 -22.52
N VAL A 13 6.27 41.42 -21.58
CA VAL A 13 7.33 41.07 -20.64
C VAL A 13 8.34 40.17 -21.36
N SER A 14 9.52 40.71 -21.62
CA SER A 14 10.64 40.03 -22.27
C SER A 14 11.31 39.08 -21.29
N VAL A 15 11.12 37.77 -21.48
CA VAL A 15 11.83 36.71 -20.74
C VAL A 15 13.21 36.47 -21.40
N PRO A 16 14.33 36.52 -20.67
CA PRO A 16 15.66 36.24 -21.24
C PRO A 16 15.84 34.74 -21.55
N PRO A 17 16.64 34.39 -22.58
CA PRO A 17 16.80 32.99 -23.00
C PRO A 17 17.60 32.18 -21.97
N ARG A 18 17.01 31.06 -21.53
CA ARG A 18 17.68 30.02 -20.75
C ARG A 18 18.75 29.36 -21.63
N GLY A 19 20.02 29.59 -21.29
CA GLY A 19 21.16 28.91 -21.88
C GLY A 19 21.06 27.40 -21.68
N ARG A 20 21.04 26.65 -22.80
CA ARG A 20 21.26 25.21 -22.84
C ARG A 20 22.69 24.92 -22.39
N ARG A 21 22.87 24.21 -21.28
CA ARG A 21 24.10 23.48 -21.01
C ARG A 21 23.80 21.99 -21.14
N SER A 22 24.30 21.40 -22.21
CA SER A 22 24.39 19.96 -22.40
C SER A 22 25.35 19.39 -21.36
N ALA A 23 24.86 18.54 -20.46
CA ALA A 23 25.71 17.65 -19.67
C ALA A 23 25.80 16.31 -20.41
N GLY A 24 26.83 16.16 -21.24
CA GLY A 24 27.27 14.85 -21.73
C GLY A 24 28.09 14.16 -20.65
N HIS A 25 27.64 13.00 -20.18
CA HIS A 25 28.45 12.09 -19.38
C HIS A 25 29.45 11.37 -20.31
N GLY A 26 30.66 11.89 -20.36
CA GLY A 26 31.84 11.20 -20.87
C GLY A 26 32.50 10.41 -19.75
N SER A 27 32.74 9.13 -20.01
CA SER A 27 33.56 8.24 -19.19
C SER A 27 35.03 8.64 -19.26
N GLU A 28 35.65 9.00 -18.15
CA GLU A 28 37.12 9.16 -18.09
C GLU A 28 37.74 8.26 -17.02
N ALA A 29 38.81 7.61 -17.47
CA ALA A 29 39.57 6.61 -16.76
C ALA A 29 40.44 7.24 -15.66
N ARG A 30 40.65 6.41 -14.64
CA ARG A 30 41.53 6.58 -13.49
C ARG A 30 42.96 6.95 -13.88
N ALA A 31 43.43 8.13 -13.47
CA ALA A 31 44.84 8.50 -13.40
C ALA A 31 45.20 8.84 -11.95
N GLY A 32 46.20 8.17 -11.38
CA GLY A 32 46.65 8.35 -10.00
C GLY A 32 47.41 9.66 -9.78
N PRO A 33 47.52 10.14 -8.52
CA PRO A 33 48.22 11.38 -8.22
C PRO A 33 49.75 11.23 -8.41
N ALA A 34 50.34 12.25 -9.04
CA ALA A 34 51.77 12.40 -9.26
C ALA A 34 52.53 12.54 -7.93
N GLN A 35 53.71 11.90 -7.85
CA GLN A 35 54.59 11.98 -6.69
C GLN A 35 55.34 13.33 -6.64
N PRO A 36 55.49 13.96 -5.47
CA PRO A 36 56.26 15.19 -5.30
C PRO A 36 57.77 14.91 -5.30
N THR A 37 58.52 15.80 -5.95
CA THR A 37 59.98 15.75 -6.17
C THR A 37 60.79 16.05 -4.90
N ASP A 38 61.93 15.37 -4.77
CA ASP A 38 62.82 15.22 -3.59
C ASP A 38 63.47 16.48 -2.97
N GLU A 39 63.11 17.69 -3.37
CA GLU A 39 63.86 18.90 -2.98
C GLU A 39 63.31 19.62 -1.71
N GLN A 40 62.10 19.29 -1.26
CA GLN A 40 61.45 19.99 -0.12
C GLN A 40 61.54 19.26 1.23
N ALA A 41 62.21 18.12 1.31
CA ALA A 41 62.36 17.35 2.56
C ALA A 41 63.55 17.78 3.44
N ARG A 42 64.28 18.85 3.09
CA ARG A 42 65.46 19.31 3.84
C ARG A 42 65.15 20.55 4.68
N LYS A 43 64.47 20.35 5.82
CA LYS A 43 64.58 21.09 7.11
C LYS A 43 63.33 20.86 7.97
N ILE A 44 63.29 19.73 8.68
CA ILE A 44 62.47 19.59 9.88
C ILE A 44 63.41 19.13 10.99
N ASN A 45 63.99 20.08 11.72
CA ASN A 45 64.78 19.80 12.91
C ASN A 45 63.81 19.49 14.05
N VAL A 46 63.56 18.20 14.28
CA VAL A 46 62.82 17.73 15.47
C VAL A 46 63.82 17.51 16.59
N CYS A 47 63.84 18.42 17.57
CA CYS A 47 64.59 18.24 18.80
C CYS A 47 63.93 17.12 19.62
N TRP A 48 64.59 15.98 19.74
CA TRP A 48 64.19 14.91 20.65
C TRP A 48 64.62 15.28 22.08
N GLY A 49 63.66 15.55 22.96
CA GLY A 49 63.88 15.56 24.41
C GLY A 49 63.93 14.14 24.98
N PRO A 50 64.49 13.92 26.19
CA PRO A 50 64.56 12.60 26.80
C PRO A 50 63.16 12.03 27.11
N ALA A 51 63.00 10.71 26.92
CA ALA A 51 61.74 10.00 27.03
C ALA A 51 61.09 10.12 28.44
N PRO A 52 59.76 10.29 28.55
CA PRO A 52 59.08 10.29 29.84
C PRO A 52 59.04 8.88 30.46
N ALA A 53 59.10 8.83 31.79
CA ALA A 53 59.07 7.60 32.57
C ALA A 53 57.74 6.81 32.42
N PRO A 54 57.77 5.46 32.58
CA PRO A 54 56.57 4.63 32.44
C PRO A 54 55.55 4.90 33.56
N VAL A 55 54.30 5.13 33.15
CA VAL A 55 53.15 5.29 34.05
C VAL A 55 52.62 3.89 34.42
N PRO A 56 52.34 3.58 35.70
CA PRO A 56 51.77 2.28 36.06
C PRO A 56 50.36 2.13 35.48
N LEU A 57 50.15 1.06 34.71
CA LEU A 57 48.84 0.70 34.18
C LEU A 57 47.92 0.23 35.31
N PRO A 58 46.61 0.56 35.25
CA PRO A 58 45.65 0.12 36.27
C PRO A 58 45.55 -1.40 36.28
N ILE A 59 45.63 -1.97 37.48
CA ILE A 59 45.49 -3.41 37.74
C ILE A 59 44.11 -3.85 37.23
N ALA A 60 44.09 -4.80 36.28
CA ALA A 60 42.88 -5.39 35.75
C ALA A 60 42.04 -5.99 36.89
N LYS A 61 40.84 -5.45 37.11
CA LYS A 61 39.89 -6.01 38.08
C LYS A 61 39.54 -7.43 37.62
N ARG A 62 39.77 -8.43 38.48
CA ARG A 62 39.31 -9.81 38.24
C ARG A 62 37.80 -9.79 38.03
N ALA A 63 37.36 -10.11 36.81
CA ALA A 63 35.95 -10.32 36.52
C ALA A 63 35.46 -11.50 37.36
N ARG A 64 34.47 -11.27 38.24
CA ARG A 64 33.78 -12.35 38.93
C ARG A 64 33.02 -13.14 37.87
N ALA A 65 33.36 -14.41 37.70
CA ALA A 65 32.63 -15.33 36.83
C ALA A 65 31.24 -15.60 37.44
N LEU A 66 30.21 -15.62 36.60
CA LEU A 66 28.84 -15.97 37.00
C LEU A 66 28.81 -17.36 37.62
N THR A 67 28.11 -17.52 38.75
CA THR A 67 27.89 -18.84 39.34
C THR A 67 26.79 -19.57 38.57
N LEU A 68 26.77 -20.91 38.64
CA LEU A 68 25.72 -21.72 38.02
C LEU A 68 24.32 -21.34 38.52
N ILE A 69 24.22 -20.91 39.79
CA ILE A 69 22.98 -20.45 40.42
C ILE A 69 22.52 -19.13 39.80
N ASP A 70 23.43 -18.16 39.60
CA ASP A 70 23.10 -16.88 38.97
C ASP A 70 22.53 -17.09 37.56
N VAL A 71 23.12 -17.99 36.78
CA VAL A 71 22.62 -18.34 35.44
C VAL A 71 21.22 -18.94 35.51
N LEU A 72 20.96 -19.83 36.48
CA LEU A 72 19.66 -20.48 36.64
C LEU A 72 18.55 -19.49 37.02
N VAL A 73 18.84 -18.52 37.89
CA VAL A 73 17.90 -17.45 38.22
C VAL A 73 17.61 -16.58 37.01
N ILE A 74 18.64 -16.19 36.24
CA ILE A 74 18.49 -15.33 35.05
C ILE A 74 17.60 -16.03 34.00
N ILE A 75 17.86 -17.29 33.66
CA ILE A 75 17.04 -18.00 32.67
C ILE A 75 15.60 -18.21 33.17
N THR A 76 15.40 -18.38 34.48
CA THR A 76 14.06 -18.52 35.08
C THR A 76 13.27 -17.22 34.94
N VAL A 77 13.88 -16.09 35.27
CA VAL A 77 13.25 -14.76 35.13
C VAL A 77 12.97 -14.45 33.65
N LEU A 78 13.94 -14.70 32.76
CA LEU A 78 13.74 -14.54 31.31
C LEU A 78 12.63 -15.46 30.77
N GLY A 79 12.54 -16.69 31.26
CA GLY A 79 11.48 -17.63 30.91
C GLY A 79 10.10 -17.11 31.29
N VAL A 80 9.92 -16.61 32.51
CA VAL A 80 8.65 -16.04 32.96
C VAL A 80 8.26 -14.80 32.13
N VAL A 81 9.21 -13.89 31.89
CA VAL A 81 8.97 -12.68 31.09
C VAL A 81 8.58 -13.04 29.65
N THR A 82 9.29 -13.98 29.02
CA THR A 82 9.02 -14.39 27.64
C THR A 82 7.66 -15.07 27.49
N LEU A 83 7.25 -15.92 28.44
CA LEU A 83 5.92 -16.54 28.46
C LEU A 83 4.81 -15.48 28.56
N PHE A 84 4.97 -14.49 29.42
CA PHE A 84 4.00 -13.40 29.56
C PHE A 84 3.91 -12.56 28.28
N LEU A 85 5.05 -12.21 27.68
CA LEU A 85 5.09 -11.44 26.42
C LEU A 85 4.44 -12.21 25.26
N LEU A 86 4.63 -13.52 25.18
CA LEU A 86 4.05 -14.34 24.11
C LEU A 86 2.51 -14.34 24.18
N ALA A 87 1.93 -14.49 25.37
CA ALA A 87 0.49 -14.46 25.56
C ALA A 87 -0.13 -13.15 25.07
N VAL A 88 0.50 -12.01 25.37
CA VAL A 88 0.03 -10.68 24.94
C VAL A 88 0.24 -10.45 23.44
N TYR A 89 1.35 -10.92 22.88
CA TYR A 89 1.73 -10.69 21.48
C TYR A 89 0.73 -11.30 20.48
N THR A 90 0.20 -12.50 20.77
CA THR A 90 -0.73 -13.19 19.86
C THR A 90 -2.01 -12.39 19.61
N GLY A 91 -2.58 -11.78 20.66
CA GLY A 91 -3.76 -10.91 20.53
C GLY A 91 -3.47 -9.61 19.77
N ALA A 92 -2.30 -9.01 19.99
CA ALA A 92 -1.88 -7.79 19.30
C ALA A 92 -1.71 -8.00 17.79
N ARG A 93 -1.17 -9.16 17.37
CA ARG A 93 -0.96 -9.51 15.96
C ARG A 93 -2.27 -9.64 15.17
N VAL A 94 -3.31 -10.23 15.78
CA VAL A 94 -4.63 -10.36 15.15
C VAL A 94 -5.28 -8.98 14.96
N LYS A 95 -5.21 -8.12 15.97
CA LYS A 95 -5.72 -6.75 15.90
C LYS A 95 -4.99 -5.93 14.84
N SER A 96 -3.66 -5.96 14.82
CA SER A 96 -2.87 -5.22 13.82
C SER A 96 -3.13 -5.70 12.40
N THR A 97 -3.31 -7.01 12.20
CA THR A 97 -3.63 -7.57 10.88
C THR A 97 -5.01 -7.11 10.40
N ARG A 98 -6.01 -7.04 11.30
CA ARG A 98 -7.34 -6.51 10.97
C ARG A 98 -7.30 -5.03 10.60
N ILE A 99 -6.57 -4.22 11.37
CA ILE A 99 -6.37 -2.79 11.06
C ILE A 99 -5.70 -2.63 9.69
N ARG A 100 -4.72 -3.48 9.38
CA ARG A 100 -4.03 -3.46 8.09
C ARG A 100 -4.92 -3.85 6.91
N CYS A 101 -5.79 -4.87 7.01
CA CYS A 101 -6.74 -5.15 5.91
C CYS A 101 -7.73 -4.00 5.74
N ALA A 102 -8.23 -3.40 6.83
CA ALA A 102 -9.08 -2.21 6.75
C ALA A 102 -8.37 -1.02 6.11
N SER A 103 -7.12 -0.75 6.50
CA SER A 103 -6.30 0.34 5.95
C SER A 103 -5.98 0.13 4.47
N ASN A 104 -5.64 -1.09 4.06
CA ASN A 104 -5.44 -1.42 2.65
C ASN A 104 -6.70 -1.13 1.82
N LEU A 105 -7.87 -1.53 2.33
CA LEU A 105 -9.14 -1.30 1.66
C LEU A 105 -9.51 0.19 1.63
N GLN A 106 -9.19 0.94 2.68
CA GLN A 106 -9.34 2.39 2.72
C GLN A 106 -8.49 3.08 1.64
N SER A 107 -7.21 2.69 1.51
CA SER A 107 -6.33 3.23 0.46
C SER A 107 -6.88 2.98 -0.94
N ILE A 108 -7.49 1.81 -1.17
CA ILE A 108 -8.19 1.51 -2.42
C ILE A 108 -9.38 2.44 -2.61
N GLY A 109 -10.23 2.62 -1.59
CA GLY A 109 -11.39 3.50 -1.64
C GLY A 109 -11.02 4.96 -1.95
N THR A 110 -10.01 5.51 -1.26
CA THR A 110 -9.51 6.87 -1.54
C THR A 110 -8.90 6.99 -2.93
N GLY A 111 -8.24 5.94 -3.41
CA GLY A 111 -7.68 5.92 -4.76
C GLY A 111 -8.75 6.02 -5.82
N TYR A 112 -9.80 5.21 -5.71
CA TYR A 112 -10.96 5.34 -6.59
C TYR A 112 -11.67 6.68 -6.41
N GLY A 113 -11.82 7.18 -5.17
CA GLY A 113 -12.30 8.53 -4.88
C GLY A 113 -11.62 9.61 -5.72
N SER A 114 -10.28 9.62 -5.76
CA SER A 114 -9.51 10.58 -6.56
C SER A 114 -9.74 10.47 -8.07
N LEU A 115 -9.97 9.24 -8.58
CA LEU A 115 -10.28 9.03 -9.99
C LEU A 115 -11.64 9.65 -10.36
N TYR A 116 -12.62 9.63 -9.46
CA TYR A 116 -13.92 10.28 -9.71
C TYR A 116 -13.81 11.81 -9.77
N GLU A 117 -12.95 12.42 -8.95
CA GLU A 117 -12.79 13.89 -8.91
C GLU A 117 -12.10 14.43 -10.17
N GLU A 118 -11.08 13.73 -10.67
CA GLU A 118 -10.39 14.05 -11.93
C GLU A 118 -11.34 13.92 -13.15
N GLU A 119 -12.38 13.10 -13.03
CA GLU A 119 -13.28 12.69 -14.13
C GLU A 119 -14.60 13.48 -14.25
N THR A 120 -14.76 14.60 -13.55
CA THR A 120 -15.92 15.50 -13.74
C THR A 120 -16.10 16.05 -15.17
N ASN A 121 -15.20 15.69 -16.12
CA ASN A 121 -15.35 15.91 -17.56
C ASN A 121 -15.36 14.64 -18.44
N GLN A 122 -15.22 13.42 -17.91
CA GLN A 122 -15.29 12.16 -18.69
C GLN A 122 -15.41 10.94 -17.78
N THR A 123 -16.62 10.40 -17.69
CA THR A 123 -17.03 9.24 -16.90
C THR A 123 -16.23 7.98 -17.26
N THR A 124 -15.32 7.49 -16.41
CA THR A 124 -14.79 6.11 -16.55
C THR A 124 -15.32 5.14 -15.49
N THR A 125 -16.22 5.60 -14.61
CA THR A 125 -16.70 4.84 -13.47
C THR A 125 -18.22 4.64 -13.40
N ALA A 126 -19.04 5.34 -14.18
CA ALA A 126 -20.33 4.80 -14.63
C ALA A 126 -20.03 3.72 -15.68
N MET A 127 -19.45 2.61 -15.23
CA MET A 127 -18.91 1.58 -16.11
C MET A 127 -20.07 0.81 -16.70
N SER A 128 -20.31 0.98 -18.00
CA SER A 128 -21.10 0.01 -18.74
C SER A 128 -20.56 -1.39 -18.44
N PRO A 129 -21.39 -2.36 -18.03
CA PRO A 129 -20.97 -3.74 -17.78
C PRO A 129 -20.53 -4.44 -19.08
N ALA A 130 -20.65 -3.78 -20.23
CA ALA A 130 -20.16 -4.25 -21.50
C ALA A 130 -18.62 -4.21 -21.52
N LEU A 131 -18.01 -5.39 -21.32
CA LEU A 131 -16.60 -5.61 -21.61
C LEU A 131 -16.32 -5.15 -23.06
N PRO A 132 -15.29 -4.33 -23.32
CA PRO A 132 -14.81 -4.17 -24.69
C PRO A 132 -14.44 -5.56 -25.22
N GLY A 133 -14.99 -5.94 -26.38
CA GLY A 133 -14.96 -7.31 -26.87
C GLY A 133 -13.57 -7.97 -26.79
N SER A 134 -13.56 -9.27 -26.41
CA SER A 134 -12.41 -10.19 -26.23
C SER A 134 -11.62 -10.16 -24.91
N VAL A 135 -11.91 -9.28 -23.94
CA VAL A 135 -11.22 -9.32 -22.63
C VAL A 135 -11.99 -10.15 -21.61
N SER A 136 -11.29 -10.97 -20.82
CA SER A 136 -11.89 -11.71 -19.71
C SER A 136 -12.20 -10.78 -18.53
N TRP A 137 -13.18 -11.13 -17.68
CA TRP A 137 -13.44 -10.41 -16.42
C TRP A 137 -12.19 -10.31 -15.52
N ALA A 138 -11.33 -11.32 -15.56
CA ALA A 138 -10.06 -11.32 -14.85
C ALA A 138 -9.11 -10.20 -15.33
N THR A 139 -9.00 -10.05 -16.65
CA THR A 139 -8.20 -9.01 -17.29
C THR A 139 -8.79 -7.63 -17.01
N PHE A 140 -10.11 -7.51 -17.08
CA PHE A 140 -10.82 -6.26 -16.77
C PHE A 140 -10.56 -5.82 -15.33
N LEU A 141 -10.73 -6.71 -14.36
CA LEU A 141 -10.45 -6.43 -12.94
C LEU A 141 -9.01 -6.04 -12.69
N ALA A 142 -8.07 -6.81 -13.26
CA ALA A 142 -6.65 -6.50 -13.17
C ALA A 142 -6.37 -5.08 -13.67
N GLY A 143 -6.96 -4.71 -14.81
CA GLY A 143 -6.88 -3.35 -15.34
C GLY A 143 -7.40 -2.29 -14.37
N ARG A 144 -8.53 -2.53 -13.70
CA ARG A 144 -9.11 -1.57 -12.74
C ARG A 144 -8.22 -1.34 -11.53
N PHE A 145 -7.66 -2.40 -10.94
CA PHE A 145 -6.72 -2.26 -9.83
C PHE A 145 -5.35 -1.67 -10.20
N ARG A 146 -5.09 -1.43 -11.49
CA ARG A 146 -3.92 -0.68 -11.98
C ARG A 146 -4.20 0.82 -12.16
N LEU A 147 -5.44 1.27 -12.04
CA LEU A 147 -5.80 2.68 -12.24
C LEU A 147 -5.41 3.59 -11.06
N PRO A 148 -5.70 3.25 -9.78
CA PRO A 148 -5.50 4.18 -8.68
C PRO A 148 -4.04 4.26 -8.21
N THR A 149 -3.05 4.25 -9.12
CA THR A 149 -1.61 4.25 -8.80
C THR A 149 -1.11 5.58 -8.22
N ASN A 150 -1.87 6.66 -8.38
CA ASN A 150 -1.62 7.98 -7.78
C ASN A 150 -1.77 7.96 -6.25
N VAL A 151 -2.66 7.11 -5.72
CA VAL A 151 -2.92 6.97 -4.27
C VAL A 151 -2.40 5.65 -3.72
N VAL A 152 -2.48 4.58 -4.53
CA VAL A 152 -2.04 3.24 -4.19
C VAL A 152 -0.69 2.99 -4.84
N ILE A 153 0.40 3.27 -4.12
CA ILE A 153 1.77 3.26 -4.66
C ILE A 153 2.44 1.87 -4.62
N ASP A 154 1.98 0.97 -3.75
CA ASP A 154 2.53 -0.38 -3.58
C ASP A 154 1.50 -1.47 -3.91
N PRO A 155 1.74 -2.40 -4.86
CA PRO A 155 0.81 -3.49 -5.19
C PRO A 155 0.57 -4.45 -4.02
N ARG A 156 1.39 -4.41 -2.97
CA ARG A 156 1.17 -5.17 -1.73
C ARG A 156 -0.10 -4.76 -0.99
N THR A 157 -0.57 -3.54 -1.19
CA THR A 157 -1.84 -3.06 -0.62
C THR A 157 -3.06 -3.76 -1.21
N LEU A 158 -2.95 -4.27 -2.45
CA LEU A 158 -4.03 -5.00 -3.15
C LEU A 158 -4.24 -6.42 -2.63
N VAL A 159 -3.39 -6.88 -1.71
CA VAL A 159 -3.52 -8.18 -1.03
C VAL A 159 -3.88 -7.94 0.43
N CYS A 160 -4.96 -8.57 0.91
CA CYS A 160 -5.23 -8.56 2.33
C CYS A 160 -4.27 -9.54 3.01
N PRO A 161 -3.58 -9.13 4.09
CA PRO A 161 -2.65 -9.99 4.80
C PRO A 161 -3.24 -11.27 5.45
N THR A 162 -4.56 -11.45 5.44
CA THR A 162 -5.19 -12.73 5.84
C THR A 162 -5.45 -13.67 4.66
N ASP A 163 -5.27 -13.19 3.43
CA ASP A 163 -5.38 -13.98 2.22
C ASP A 163 -4.08 -14.79 1.99
N VAL A 164 -4.21 -15.89 1.25
CA VAL A 164 -3.09 -16.75 0.82
C VAL A 164 -2.40 -16.24 -0.44
N ARG A 165 -2.93 -15.17 -1.04
CA ARG A 165 -2.41 -14.60 -2.29
C ARG A 165 -1.05 -13.96 -2.09
N ARG A 166 -0.28 -13.98 -3.17
CA ARG A 166 0.99 -13.27 -3.25
C ARG A 166 0.79 -11.95 -3.98
N PRO A 167 1.36 -10.86 -3.46
CA PRO A 167 1.32 -9.58 -4.14
C PRO A 167 2.09 -9.63 -5.45
N ALA A 168 1.68 -8.83 -6.43
CA ALA A 168 2.43 -8.65 -7.67
C ALA A 168 3.76 -7.93 -7.40
N SER A 169 4.75 -8.12 -8.26
CA SER A 169 6.05 -7.44 -8.17
C SER A 169 5.99 -5.96 -8.54
N SER A 170 5.00 -5.56 -9.34
CA SER A 170 4.75 -4.19 -9.79
C SER A 170 3.27 -4.04 -10.16
N PHE A 171 2.77 -2.81 -10.32
CA PHE A 171 1.39 -2.56 -10.75
C PHE A 171 1.09 -3.12 -12.14
N ASP A 172 2.01 -2.98 -13.09
CA ASP A 172 1.83 -3.53 -14.45
C ASP A 172 1.71 -5.06 -14.47
N ALA A 173 2.23 -5.73 -13.44
CA ALA A 173 2.13 -7.18 -13.27
C ALA A 173 0.90 -7.62 -12.46
N VAL A 174 0.07 -6.69 -11.96
CA VAL A 174 -1.14 -7.04 -11.19
C VAL A 174 -2.09 -7.82 -12.08
N THR A 175 -2.39 -9.05 -11.70
CA THR A 175 -3.47 -9.85 -12.29
C THR A 175 -4.58 -10.06 -11.28
N ALA A 176 -5.75 -10.54 -11.71
CA ALA A 176 -6.82 -10.88 -10.77
C ALA A 176 -6.41 -11.98 -9.77
N SER A 177 -5.34 -12.75 -9.98
CA SER A 177 -4.81 -13.70 -8.99
C SER A 177 -4.04 -13.04 -7.84
N ASN A 178 -3.62 -11.78 -8.01
CA ASN A 178 -2.83 -11.00 -7.05
C ASN A 178 -3.68 -9.99 -6.27
N VAL A 179 -5.00 -10.06 -6.38
CA VAL A 179 -5.90 -9.10 -5.74
C VAL A 179 -6.87 -9.80 -4.79
N SER A 180 -6.90 -9.37 -3.54
CA SER A 180 -7.75 -9.93 -2.47
C SER A 180 -9.12 -9.25 -2.35
N TYR A 181 -9.45 -8.34 -3.26
CA TYR A 181 -10.65 -7.50 -3.18
C TYR A 181 -11.52 -7.61 -4.44
N PHE A 182 -12.81 -7.38 -4.30
CA PHE A 182 -13.75 -7.11 -5.39
C PHE A 182 -13.98 -5.59 -5.49
N ILE A 183 -14.55 -5.15 -6.62
CA ILE A 183 -14.96 -3.76 -6.82
C ILE A 183 -16.39 -3.69 -7.35
N SER A 184 -17.15 -2.69 -6.94
CA SER A 184 -18.46 -2.37 -7.48
C SER A 184 -18.34 -1.48 -8.72
N LEU A 185 -19.19 -1.73 -9.73
CA LEU A 185 -19.19 -0.92 -10.96
C LEU A 185 -20.14 0.27 -10.91
N ASP A 186 -20.99 0.31 -9.90
CA ASP A 186 -22.08 1.26 -9.79
C ASP A 186 -21.95 2.19 -8.58
N ALA A 187 -20.90 2.01 -7.78
CA ALA A 187 -20.55 2.98 -6.76
C ALA A 187 -20.17 4.31 -7.43
N SER A 188 -20.89 5.36 -7.03
CA SER A 188 -20.69 6.74 -7.49
C SER A 188 -20.52 7.68 -6.29
N PRO A 189 -19.83 8.82 -6.44
CA PRO A 189 -19.74 9.87 -5.42
C PRO A 189 -21.10 10.41 -4.98
N GLU A 190 -22.12 10.32 -5.84
CA GLU A 190 -23.51 10.71 -5.53
C GLU A 190 -24.17 9.74 -4.53
N THR A 191 -23.60 8.55 -4.39
CA THR A 191 -24.07 7.48 -3.50
C THR A 191 -22.97 7.10 -2.50
N PRO A 192 -22.57 8.01 -1.59
CA PRO A 192 -21.42 7.82 -0.69
C PRO A 192 -21.52 6.56 0.18
N GLN A 193 -22.74 6.16 0.52
CA GLN A 193 -23.02 4.99 1.34
C GLN A 193 -22.95 3.64 0.60
N TRP A 194 -22.77 3.61 -0.72
CA TRP A 194 -22.71 2.36 -1.48
C TRP A 194 -21.33 1.73 -1.38
N VAL A 195 -21.27 0.39 -1.33
CA VAL A 195 -19.97 -0.30 -1.34
C VAL A 195 -19.29 -0.09 -2.67
N LEU A 196 -18.07 0.41 -2.57
CA LEU A 196 -17.15 0.61 -3.67
C LEU A 196 -16.25 -0.61 -3.85
N ALA A 197 -15.76 -1.21 -2.77
CA ALA A 197 -14.92 -2.40 -2.82
C ALA A 197 -15.03 -3.22 -1.53
N GLY A 198 -14.58 -4.48 -1.56
CA GLY A 198 -14.56 -5.33 -0.36
C GLY A 198 -13.79 -6.61 -0.53
N ASP A 199 -13.77 -7.46 0.50
CA ASP A 199 -13.00 -8.71 0.49
C ASP A 199 -13.56 -9.72 -0.54
N ARG A 200 -12.67 -10.35 -1.34
CA ARG A 200 -13.05 -11.20 -2.50
C ARG A 200 -13.83 -12.47 -2.18
N ASN A 201 -13.78 -12.99 -0.95
CA ASN A 201 -14.26 -14.34 -0.62
C ASN A 201 -15.78 -14.39 -0.38
N LEU A 202 -16.53 -13.77 -1.28
CA LEU A 202 -17.98 -13.74 -1.23
C LEU A 202 -18.56 -15.13 -1.46
N THR A 203 -19.69 -15.39 -0.82
CA THR A 203 -20.45 -16.63 -0.89
C THR A 203 -21.91 -16.32 -1.17
N ILE A 204 -22.59 -17.15 -1.95
CA ILE A 204 -24.05 -17.18 -2.08
C ILE A 204 -24.51 -18.44 -1.38
N ASP A 205 -25.37 -18.31 -0.37
CA ASP A 205 -25.87 -19.45 0.42
C ASP A 205 -24.75 -20.38 0.93
N GLY A 206 -23.62 -19.77 1.34
CA GLY A 206 -22.44 -20.48 1.84
C GLY A 206 -21.52 -21.08 0.77
N VAL A 207 -21.89 -21.02 -0.51
CA VAL A 207 -21.06 -21.47 -1.64
C VAL A 207 -20.24 -20.31 -2.18
N LEU A 208 -18.93 -20.50 -2.34
CA LEU A 208 -18.03 -19.45 -2.85
C LEU A 208 -18.47 -18.99 -4.25
N VAL A 209 -18.61 -17.67 -4.43
CA VAL A 209 -18.99 -17.11 -5.72
C VAL A 209 -17.85 -17.29 -6.71
N ARG A 210 -18.20 -17.74 -7.92
CA ARG A 210 -17.23 -17.85 -9.01
C ARG A 210 -16.77 -16.47 -9.44
N PRO A 211 -15.51 -16.34 -9.88
CA PRO A 211 -15.04 -15.08 -10.44
C PRO A 211 -15.87 -14.59 -11.62
N GLY A 212 -16.04 -13.28 -11.71
CA GLY A 212 -16.81 -12.65 -12.80
C GLY A 212 -17.67 -11.49 -12.31
N LEU A 213 -18.52 -10.99 -13.20
CA LEU A 213 -19.55 -10.03 -12.83
C LEU A 213 -20.66 -10.74 -12.04
N LEU A 214 -20.88 -10.26 -10.83
CA LEU A 214 -22.01 -10.65 -10.01
C LEU A 214 -23.01 -9.48 -10.01
N VAL A 215 -24.19 -9.74 -10.57
CA VAL A 215 -25.35 -8.86 -10.44
C VAL A 215 -26.31 -9.55 -9.49
N PRO A 216 -26.28 -9.24 -8.17
CA PRO A 216 -27.19 -9.85 -7.23
C PRO A 216 -28.64 -9.50 -7.58
N SER A 217 -29.47 -10.51 -7.87
CA SER A 217 -30.91 -10.33 -8.00
C SER A 217 -31.53 -10.01 -6.65
N SER A 218 -32.74 -9.44 -6.64
CA SER A 218 -33.49 -9.31 -5.40
C SER A 218 -33.72 -10.70 -4.79
N ASN A 219 -33.35 -10.91 -3.52
CA ASN A 219 -33.42 -12.11 -2.69
C ASN A 219 -32.13 -12.94 -2.51
N ILE A 220 -30.98 -12.53 -3.07
CA ILE A 220 -29.72 -13.27 -2.85
C ILE A 220 -28.99 -12.71 -1.64
N GLN A 221 -28.73 -13.52 -0.61
CA GLN A 221 -27.86 -13.11 0.49
C GLN A 221 -26.42 -13.51 0.17
N LEU A 222 -25.55 -12.52 -0.05
CA LEU A 222 -24.12 -12.75 -0.06
C LEU A 222 -23.60 -12.79 1.37
N GLY A 223 -22.65 -13.67 1.64
CA GLY A 223 -21.86 -13.68 2.87
C GLY A 223 -20.39 -13.77 2.54
N TRP A 224 -19.55 -13.95 3.55
CA TRP A 224 -18.14 -14.27 3.35
C TRP A 224 -17.81 -15.68 3.81
N SER A 225 -16.91 -16.32 3.09
CA SER A 225 -16.39 -17.62 3.51
C SER A 225 -15.51 -17.46 4.75
N LYS A 226 -15.23 -18.57 5.44
CA LYS A 226 -14.32 -18.57 6.59
C LYS A 226 -12.83 -18.43 6.19
N ALA A 227 -12.51 -18.50 4.90
CA ALA A 227 -11.14 -18.47 4.39
C ALA A 227 -10.44 -17.15 4.70
N MET A 228 -11.17 -16.03 4.67
CA MET A 228 -10.68 -14.73 5.13
C MET A 228 -11.63 -14.19 6.20
N HIS A 229 -11.05 -13.57 7.23
CA HIS A 229 -11.80 -12.86 8.28
C HIS A 229 -12.88 -13.66 9.03
N ARG A 230 -12.80 -15.00 9.04
CA ARG A 230 -13.67 -15.91 9.83
C ARG A 230 -15.16 -15.76 9.51
N GLY A 231 -15.53 -15.52 8.25
CA GLY A 231 -16.94 -15.42 7.81
C GLY A 231 -17.53 -14.02 7.88
N LEU A 232 -16.69 -13.02 8.16
CA LEU A 232 -17.00 -11.60 8.05
C LEU A 232 -16.25 -11.05 6.83
N GLY A 233 -16.67 -9.91 6.29
CA GLY A 233 -15.90 -9.17 5.29
C GLY A 233 -15.72 -7.72 5.69
N ASN A 234 -14.65 -7.12 5.20
CA ASN A 234 -14.47 -5.67 5.17
C ASN A 234 -14.99 -5.16 3.82
N VAL A 235 -15.68 -4.04 3.88
CA VAL A 235 -16.16 -3.29 2.72
C VAL A 235 -15.79 -1.83 2.91
N VAL A 236 -15.47 -1.14 1.82
CA VAL A 236 -15.27 0.30 1.79
C VAL A 236 -16.42 0.91 0.99
N LEU A 237 -16.99 1.98 1.53
CA LEU A 237 -18.05 2.73 0.88
C LEU A 237 -17.46 3.78 -0.07
N ALA A 238 -18.29 4.35 -0.93
CA ALA A 238 -17.87 5.38 -1.88
C ALA A 238 -17.34 6.66 -1.19
N ASP A 239 -17.71 6.92 0.07
CA ASP A 239 -17.12 7.98 0.90
C ASP A 239 -15.74 7.64 1.50
N GLY A 240 -15.22 6.43 1.26
CA GLY A 240 -13.95 5.95 1.78
C GLY A 240 -14.00 5.39 3.20
N SER A 241 -15.16 5.36 3.85
CA SER A 241 -15.33 4.73 5.16
C SER A 241 -15.29 3.20 5.03
N VAL A 242 -14.59 2.56 5.97
CA VAL A 242 -14.44 1.09 5.99
C VAL A 242 -15.28 0.49 7.09
N GLN A 243 -16.12 -0.47 6.71
CA GLN A 243 -17.06 -1.13 7.60
C GLN A 243 -16.90 -2.65 7.51
N ARG A 244 -17.30 -3.35 8.56
CA ARG A 244 -17.37 -4.82 8.55
C ARG A 244 -18.79 -5.26 8.41
N ALA A 245 -19.02 -6.19 7.51
CA ALA A 245 -20.32 -6.77 7.25
C ALA A 245 -20.31 -8.28 7.50
N LEU A 246 -21.45 -8.78 7.96
CA LEU A 246 -21.72 -10.22 8.10
C LEU A 246 -22.21 -10.79 6.77
N ASN A 247 -23.09 -10.04 6.11
CA ASN A 247 -23.77 -10.42 4.91
C ASN A 247 -24.18 -9.17 4.12
N LEU A 248 -24.41 -9.40 2.84
CA LEU A 248 -24.88 -8.43 1.88
C LEU A 248 -26.20 -8.92 1.32
N GLN A 249 -27.28 -8.20 1.54
CA GLN A 249 -28.56 -8.59 0.96
C GLN A 249 -28.68 -7.99 -0.45
N GLY A 250 -28.68 -8.89 -1.43
CA GLY A 250 -29.03 -8.63 -2.81
C GLY A 250 -30.51 -8.32 -2.89
N SER A 251 -30.89 -7.06 -2.70
CA SER A 251 -32.16 -6.48 -3.15
C SER A 251 -32.25 -5.02 -2.72
N ARG A 252 -31.36 -4.12 -3.16
CA ARG A 252 -31.43 -2.67 -2.84
C ARG A 252 -31.46 -2.30 -1.33
N ALA A 253 -31.44 -3.28 -0.41
CA ALA A 253 -31.88 -3.11 0.97
C ALA A 253 -30.73 -3.00 1.97
N GLY A 254 -29.50 -3.28 1.53
CA GLY A 254 -28.32 -2.90 2.28
C GLY A 254 -27.47 -4.03 2.85
N TRP A 255 -26.43 -3.61 3.55
CA TRP A 255 -25.45 -4.44 4.22
C TRP A 255 -25.80 -4.50 5.69
N VAL A 256 -25.81 -5.70 6.28
CA VAL A 256 -25.89 -5.82 7.74
C VAL A 256 -24.47 -5.80 8.28
N LEU A 257 -24.16 -4.73 9.00
CA LEU A 257 -22.87 -4.54 9.63
C LEU A 257 -22.70 -5.52 10.79
N ALA A 258 -21.45 -5.71 11.23
CA ALA A 258 -21.14 -6.55 12.37
C ALA A 258 -21.76 -6.05 13.69
N ASP A 259 -22.18 -4.79 13.75
CA ASP A 259 -22.93 -4.20 14.88
C ASP A 259 -24.45 -4.32 14.76
N GLY A 260 -24.95 -4.93 13.67
CA GLY A 260 -26.38 -5.12 13.40
C GLY A 260 -27.05 -3.96 12.68
N SER A 261 -26.36 -2.86 12.41
CA SER A 261 -26.90 -1.75 11.61
C SER A 261 -27.01 -2.12 10.13
N VAL A 262 -27.93 -1.47 9.41
CA VAL A 262 -28.20 -1.71 7.98
C VAL A 262 -27.86 -0.47 7.15
N GLN A 263 -27.02 -0.62 6.12
CA GLN A 263 -26.56 0.48 5.26
C GLN A 263 -26.92 0.25 3.78
N PRO A 264 -27.36 1.24 2.99
CA PRO A 264 -27.77 1.03 1.60
C PRO A 264 -26.69 0.41 0.70
N ALA A 265 -27.08 -0.47 -0.21
CA ALA A 265 -26.17 -1.21 -1.10
C ALA A 265 -26.40 -0.87 -2.58
N GLY A 266 -25.32 -0.81 -3.35
CA GLY A 266 -25.35 -0.84 -4.82
C GLY A 266 -25.82 -2.21 -5.36
N SER A 267 -26.04 -2.25 -6.66
CA SER A 267 -26.63 -3.32 -7.47
C SER A 267 -25.65 -4.16 -8.32
N ALA A 268 -24.37 -3.78 -8.50
CA ALA A 268 -23.44 -4.53 -9.36
C ALA A 268 -21.97 -4.57 -8.86
N CYS A 269 -21.43 -5.78 -8.66
CA CYS A 269 -20.02 -5.98 -8.28
C CYS A 269 -19.26 -6.91 -9.24
N VAL A 270 -18.00 -6.60 -9.53
CA VAL A 270 -17.08 -7.51 -10.24
C VAL A 270 -16.14 -8.19 -9.25
N LEU A 271 -16.12 -9.52 -9.29
CA LEU A 271 -15.44 -10.38 -8.34
C LEU A 271 -14.09 -10.88 -8.87
N SER A 272 -13.04 -10.64 -8.08
CA SER A 272 -11.67 -11.10 -8.34
C SER A 272 -11.54 -12.62 -8.45
N LEU A 273 -10.84 -13.07 -9.50
CA LEU A 273 -10.44 -14.47 -9.74
C LEU A 273 -9.86 -15.09 -8.50
N GLY A 274 -10.43 -16.18 -7.98
CA GLY A 274 -9.66 -17.29 -7.41
C GLY A 274 -9.98 -18.55 -8.18
N THR A 275 -8.98 -19.12 -8.85
CA THR A 275 -9.06 -20.45 -9.47
C THR A 275 -9.42 -21.48 -8.40
N SER A 276 -10.38 -22.34 -8.72
CA SER A 276 -10.51 -23.64 -8.07
C SER A 276 -9.33 -24.49 -8.54
N THR A 277 -8.30 -24.59 -7.70
CA THR A 277 -7.33 -25.69 -7.73
C THR A 277 -6.96 -25.97 -6.29
#